data_AF-A0A5R8M6Y9-F1
#
_entry.id   AF-A0A5R8M6Y9-F1
#
_cell.length_a   1.000
_cell.length_b   1.000
_cell.length_c   1.000
_cell.angle_alpha   90.00
_cell.angle_beta   90.00
_cell.angle_gamma   90.00
#
_symmetry.space_group_name_H-M   'P 1'
#
loop_
_entity.id
_entity.type
_entity.pdbx_description
1 polymer ?
#
loop_
_entity_poly.entity_id
_entity_poly.type
_entity_poly.pdbx_seq_one_letter_code
_entity_poly.pdbx_strand_id
1 'polypeptide(L)'
;MKRVVITGMGIYSCIGKNLDEVKESLYQGKSGIGIDPVRTEFGFRSPLTGILEDPDLKMMLSRRQRISMGEESRYAYVATVEAMQNAGITEDFFEKNEVGIIFGNDSTALSVVESVDTIKEKKDTTLVGSGAIFKAMNSTVTMNLSTIFKLRGINLTLSAACASGSHSIGLAYHLIKSGLQDCIIAGGAQETNHISMASFDGLGVFGLRDDDPTKASRPFDQDRNGLIPSGGAATLILESYESAVRRGAPILGEVIGYGFSSNGDHISTPNVDGPSRAMQKALKDANIDAAAIDYINAHATSTPVGDANEAKALYEVFGQSNPLISSTKSMTGHECWMAGASEVLYSMLMMRHSFVAPNINLENPDEVSAKLNLANKTIDKKIDVFLSNSFGFGGTNSALIVKNVDR
;
A
#
# COMPACT_ATOMS: atom_id res chain seq x y z
N MET A 1 8.27 -9.15 -24.92
CA MET A 1 8.13 -9.15 -23.43
C MET A 1 6.72 -9.61 -23.11
N LYS A 2 6.51 -10.35 -22.02
CA LYS A 2 5.18 -10.84 -21.64
C LYS A 2 4.31 -9.67 -21.15
N ARG A 3 3.00 -9.74 -21.40
CA ARG A 3 2.01 -8.85 -20.77
C ARG A 3 1.77 -9.33 -19.33
N VAL A 4 1.53 -8.40 -18.41
CA VAL A 4 1.37 -8.72 -16.98
C VAL A 4 0.01 -8.24 -16.50
N VAL A 5 -0.78 -9.17 -16.00
CA VAL A 5 -2.15 -8.90 -15.57
C VAL A 5 -2.35 -9.15 -14.09
N ILE A 6 -3.30 -8.42 -13.51
CA ILE A 6 -3.78 -8.65 -12.15
C ILE A 6 -4.95 -9.64 -12.24
N THR A 7 -4.82 -10.78 -11.58
CA THR A 7 -5.87 -11.83 -11.60
C THR A 7 -6.61 -11.95 -10.27
N GLY A 8 -6.07 -11.42 -9.18
CA GLY A 8 -6.73 -11.41 -7.88
C GLY A 8 -6.26 -10.25 -7.02
N MET A 9 -7.10 -9.85 -6.08
CA MET A 9 -6.82 -8.78 -5.12
C MET A 9 -7.48 -9.12 -3.79
N GLY A 10 -6.87 -8.68 -2.69
CA GLY A 10 -7.44 -8.82 -1.36
C GLY A 10 -6.83 -7.82 -0.40
N ILE A 11 -7.58 -7.44 0.63
CA ILE A 11 -7.24 -6.33 1.49
C ILE A 11 -7.77 -6.49 2.91
N TYR A 12 -7.01 -5.97 3.87
CA TYR A 12 -7.43 -5.81 5.25
C TYR A 12 -6.96 -4.43 5.72
N SER A 13 -7.88 -3.48 5.91
CA SER A 13 -7.59 -2.06 6.16
C SER A 13 -8.59 -1.41 7.13
N CYS A 14 -8.29 -0.21 7.60
CA CYS A 14 -9.15 0.54 8.53
C CYS A 14 -10.51 0.97 7.92
N ILE A 15 -10.63 0.98 6.58
CA ILE A 15 -11.88 1.30 5.89
C ILE A 15 -12.64 0.06 5.39
N GLY A 16 -12.13 -1.15 5.64
CA GLY A 16 -12.79 -2.40 5.27
C GLY A 16 -11.86 -3.61 5.35
N LYS A 17 -12.43 -4.75 5.72
CA LYS A 17 -11.73 -6.03 5.94
C LYS A 17 -11.76 -6.98 4.73
N ASN A 18 -12.37 -6.53 3.63
CA ASN A 18 -12.50 -7.22 2.35
C ASN A 18 -12.79 -6.21 1.22
N LEU A 19 -12.76 -6.66 -0.03
CA LEU A 19 -12.96 -5.81 -1.21
C LEU A 19 -14.30 -5.06 -1.22
N ASP A 20 -15.39 -5.69 -0.76
CA ASP A 20 -16.73 -5.10 -0.80
C ASP A 20 -16.90 -3.99 0.22
N GLU A 21 -16.45 -4.19 1.46
CA GLU A 21 -16.44 -3.15 2.50
C GLU A 21 -15.58 -1.96 2.08
N VAL A 22 -14.39 -2.20 1.52
CA VAL A 22 -13.51 -1.13 1.04
C VAL A 22 -14.15 -0.35 -0.09
N LYS A 23 -14.75 -1.04 -1.08
CA LYS A 23 -15.47 -0.39 -2.19
C LYS A 23 -16.57 0.54 -1.68
N GLU A 24 -17.39 0.08 -0.73
CA GLU A 24 -18.46 0.90 -0.14
C GLU A 24 -17.87 2.12 0.60
N SER A 25 -16.85 1.91 1.43
CA SER A 25 -16.21 3.02 2.15
C SER A 25 -15.58 4.05 1.22
N LEU A 26 -14.93 3.62 0.13
CA LEU A 26 -14.38 4.52 -0.89
C LEU A 26 -15.48 5.32 -1.58
N TYR A 27 -16.61 4.68 -1.93
CA TYR A 27 -17.73 5.36 -2.58
C TYR A 27 -18.38 6.41 -1.67
N GLN A 28 -18.55 6.08 -0.38
CA GLN A 28 -19.17 6.96 0.61
C GLN A 28 -18.21 8.02 1.19
N GLY A 29 -16.91 7.92 0.94
CA GLY A 29 -15.91 8.79 1.59
C GLY A 29 -15.80 8.53 3.10
N LYS A 30 -15.90 7.28 3.53
CA LYS A 30 -15.88 6.92 4.96
C LYS A 30 -14.44 6.92 5.50
N SER A 31 -14.17 7.78 6.49
CA SER A 31 -12.90 7.81 7.21
C SER A 31 -12.72 6.59 8.12
N GLY A 32 -11.53 6.00 8.09
CA GLY A 32 -11.08 4.94 9.02
C GLY A 32 -10.24 5.48 10.18
N ILE A 33 -10.10 6.80 10.30
CA ILE A 33 -9.27 7.45 11.32
C ILE A 33 -10.03 7.61 12.63
N GLY A 34 -9.34 7.28 13.74
CA GLY A 34 -9.83 7.47 15.10
C GLY A 34 -8.70 7.78 16.08
N ILE A 35 -9.04 7.69 17.36
CA ILE A 35 -8.13 7.89 18.50
C ILE A 35 -7.81 6.53 19.10
N ASP A 36 -6.51 6.26 19.30
CA ASP A 36 -6.03 5.14 20.11
C ASP A 36 -5.53 5.68 21.47
N PRO A 37 -6.28 5.49 22.57
CA PRO A 37 -5.89 5.99 23.89
C PRO A 37 -4.52 5.50 24.37
N VAL A 38 -4.10 4.31 23.93
CA VAL A 38 -2.81 3.74 24.31
C VAL A 38 -1.66 4.63 23.84
N ARG A 39 -1.80 5.35 22.72
CA ARG A 39 -0.79 6.29 22.24
C ARG A 39 -0.59 7.45 23.20
N THR A 40 -1.67 8.04 23.71
CA THR A 40 -1.60 9.11 24.72
C THR A 40 -0.91 8.62 25.98
N GLU A 41 -1.30 7.43 26.48
CA GLU A 41 -0.69 6.82 27.67
C GLU A 41 0.80 6.52 27.47
N PHE A 42 1.19 6.12 26.24
CA PHE A 42 2.56 5.85 25.85
C PHE A 42 3.40 7.12 25.65
N GLY A 43 2.78 8.30 25.60
CA GLY A 43 3.46 9.60 25.48
C GLY A 43 3.53 10.16 24.07
N PHE A 44 2.67 9.71 23.15
CA PHE A 44 2.53 10.32 21.84
C PHE A 44 2.00 11.75 21.94
N ARG A 45 2.44 12.59 21.01
CA ARG A 45 1.83 13.90 20.74
C ARG A 45 0.52 13.74 19.98
N SER A 46 0.49 12.84 19.00
CA SER A 46 -0.73 12.53 18.22
C SER A 46 -1.34 11.20 18.66
N PRO A 47 -2.58 11.19 19.17
CA PRO A 47 -3.27 9.94 19.50
C PRO A 47 -3.94 9.29 18.28
N LEU A 48 -3.78 9.89 17.09
CA LEU A 48 -4.53 9.54 15.90
C LEU A 48 -3.91 8.36 15.16
N THR A 49 -4.76 7.46 14.69
CA THR A 49 -4.37 6.33 13.84
C THR A 49 -5.56 5.82 13.05
N GLY A 50 -5.32 5.09 11.96
CA GLY A 50 -6.35 4.25 11.39
C GLY A 50 -6.71 3.13 12.37
N ILE A 51 -8.01 2.96 12.64
CA ILE A 51 -8.51 1.96 13.59
C ILE A 51 -8.66 0.63 12.88
N LEU A 52 -7.89 -0.36 13.31
CA LEU A 52 -7.85 -1.68 12.71
C LEU A 52 -7.74 -2.76 13.80
N GLU A 53 -8.57 -3.78 13.68
CA GLU A 53 -8.56 -4.93 14.60
C GLU A 53 -7.60 -6.01 14.10
N ASP A 54 -6.99 -6.77 15.00
CA ASP A 54 -6.20 -7.95 14.64
C ASP A 54 -7.11 -9.11 14.17
N PRO A 55 -6.90 -9.74 13.00
CA PRO A 55 -7.72 -10.85 12.55
C PRO A 55 -7.53 -12.12 13.39
N ASP A 56 -8.64 -12.80 13.73
CA ASP A 56 -8.59 -14.11 14.40
C ASP A 56 -8.35 -15.25 13.40
N LEU A 57 -7.13 -15.79 13.41
CA LEU A 57 -6.71 -16.88 12.53
C LEU A 57 -6.85 -18.28 13.13
N LYS A 58 -7.44 -18.45 14.33
CA LYS A 58 -7.48 -19.75 15.04
C LYS A 58 -8.11 -20.88 14.23
N MET A 59 -9.15 -20.56 13.45
CA MET A 59 -9.86 -21.52 12.61
C MET A 59 -9.19 -21.76 11.26
N MET A 60 -8.24 -20.92 10.87
CA MET A 60 -7.58 -20.96 9.56
C MET A 60 -6.17 -21.55 9.63
N LEU A 61 -5.47 -21.36 10.75
CA LEU A 61 -4.07 -21.75 10.92
C LEU A 61 -3.83 -22.50 12.22
N SER A 62 -2.97 -23.52 12.14
CA SER A 62 -2.50 -24.23 13.31
C SER A 62 -1.79 -23.29 14.29
N ARG A 63 -1.76 -23.65 15.58
CA ARG A 63 -0.99 -22.89 16.58
C ARG A 63 0.47 -22.70 16.15
N ARG A 64 1.09 -23.73 15.56
CA ARG A 64 2.49 -23.68 15.12
C ARG A 64 2.74 -22.65 14.01
N GLN A 65 1.80 -22.47 13.09
CA GLN A 65 1.89 -21.42 12.06
C GLN A 65 1.67 -20.04 12.67
N ARG A 66 0.70 -19.90 13.58
CA ARG A 66 0.37 -18.59 14.17
C ARG A 66 1.46 -18.02 15.08
N ILE A 67 2.22 -18.88 15.78
CA ILE A 67 3.25 -18.38 16.71
C ILE A 67 4.41 -17.65 16.02
N SER A 68 4.63 -17.83 14.71
CA SER A 68 5.69 -17.16 13.96
C SER A 68 5.23 -15.89 13.22
N MET A 69 3.96 -15.52 13.33
CA MET A 69 3.37 -14.40 12.60
C MET A 69 3.31 -13.14 13.46
N GLY A 70 3.90 -12.05 12.98
CA GLY A 70 3.67 -10.67 13.45
C GLY A 70 2.27 -10.17 13.10
N GLU A 71 1.89 -8.99 13.58
CA GLU A 71 0.59 -8.34 13.31
C GLU A 71 0.37 -8.13 11.81
N GLU A 72 1.34 -7.52 11.14
CA GLU A 72 1.43 -7.33 9.70
C GLU A 72 1.36 -8.64 8.90
N SER A 73 1.94 -9.73 9.41
CA SER A 73 1.86 -11.05 8.76
C SER A 73 0.46 -11.63 8.83
N ARG A 74 -0.30 -11.36 9.90
CA ARG A 74 -1.68 -11.82 10.06
C ARG A 74 -2.62 -11.05 9.13
N TYR A 75 -2.43 -9.74 8.99
CA TYR A 75 -3.13 -8.96 7.96
C TYR A 75 -2.83 -9.49 6.56
N ALA A 76 -1.55 -9.69 6.24
CA ALA A 76 -1.11 -10.16 4.93
C ALA A 76 -1.67 -11.55 4.60
N TYR A 77 -1.82 -12.43 5.59
CA TYR A 77 -2.44 -13.73 5.40
C TYR A 77 -3.90 -13.61 4.96
N VAL A 78 -4.72 -12.81 5.65
CA VAL A 78 -6.14 -12.62 5.31
C VAL A 78 -6.29 -11.99 3.92
N ALA A 79 -5.54 -10.92 3.65
CA ALA A 79 -5.53 -10.26 2.34
C ALA A 79 -5.09 -11.22 1.22
N THR A 80 -4.10 -12.08 1.47
CA THR A 80 -3.63 -13.06 0.47
C THR A 80 -4.64 -14.18 0.23
N VAL A 81 -5.32 -14.65 1.29
CA VAL A 81 -6.41 -15.63 1.14
C VAL A 81 -7.53 -15.08 0.25
N GLU A 82 -7.98 -13.85 0.50
CA GLU A 82 -8.98 -13.19 -0.35
C GLU A 82 -8.46 -13.02 -1.80
N ALA A 83 -7.21 -12.60 -1.98
CA ALA A 83 -6.62 -12.44 -3.32
C ALA A 83 -6.56 -13.74 -4.11
N MET A 84 -6.15 -14.84 -3.48
CA MET A 84 -6.11 -16.17 -4.09
C MET A 84 -7.50 -16.68 -4.44
N GLN A 85 -8.49 -16.48 -3.56
CA GLN A 85 -9.88 -16.85 -3.82
C GLN A 85 -10.42 -16.13 -5.06
N ASN A 86 -10.20 -14.82 -5.15
CA ASN A 86 -10.61 -14.02 -6.30
C ASN A 86 -9.87 -14.41 -7.60
N ALA A 87 -8.61 -14.86 -7.49
CA ALA A 87 -7.85 -15.37 -8.63
C ALA A 87 -8.19 -16.81 -9.04
N GLY A 88 -9.02 -17.53 -8.26
CA GLY A 88 -9.27 -18.96 -8.45
C GLY A 88 -8.01 -19.82 -8.26
N ILE A 89 -7.09 -19.40 -7.39
CA ILE A 89 -5.88 -20.15 -7.05
C ILE A 89 -6.17 -21.12 -5.91
N THR A 90 -5.83 -22.39 -6.10
CA THR A 90 -6.03 -23.49 -5.15
C THR A 90 -4.70 -24.05 -4.67
N GLU A 91 -4.70 -24.92 -3.66
CA GLU A 91 -3.49 -25.62 -3.23
C GLU A 91 -2.85 -26.46 -4.35
N ASP A 92 -3.67 -27.12 -5.18
CA ASP A 92 -3.22 -27.88 -6.35
C ASP A 92 -2.48 -27.00 -7.38
N PHE A 93 -2.87 -25.72 -7.49
CA PHE A 93 -2.16 -24.76 -8.33
C PHE A 93 -0.72 -24.55 -7.83
N PHE A 94 -0.50 -24.42 -6.52
CA PHE A 94 0.84 -24.27 -5.95
C PHE A 94 1.71 -25.52 -6.08
N GLU A 95 1.11 -26.72 -6.08
CA GLU A 95 1.84 -27.96 -6.29
C GLU A 95 2.29 -28.15 -7.75
N LYS A 96 1.57 -27.55 -8.70
CA LYS A 96 1.87 -27.66 -10.14
C LYS A 96 2.65 -26.47 -10.71
N ASN A 97 2.69 -25.33 -10.01
CA ASN A 97 3.30 -24.11 -10.51
C ASN A 97 4.30 -23.51 -9.52
N GLU A 98 5.35 -22.89 -10.04
CA GLU A 98 6.30 -22.11 -9.25
C GLU A 98 5.75 -20.69 -9.07
N VAL A 99 5.03 -20.49 -7.97
CA VAL A 99 4.50 -19.18 -7.59
C VAL A 99 5.47 -18.47 -6.66
N GLY A 100 5.80 -17.23 -7.00
CA GLY A 100 6.64 -16.36 -6.18
C GLY A 100 5.85 -15.47 -5.22
N ILE A 101 6.56 -14.79 -4.32
CA ILE A 101 6.04 -13.78 -3.41
C ILE A 101 7.03 -12.63 -3.26
N ILE A 102 6.51 -11.41 -3.38
CA ILE A 102 7.24 -10.17 -3.10
C ILE A 102 6.36 -9.25 -2.26
N PHE A 103 6.78 -8.94 -1.04
CA PHE A 103 6.01 -8.06 -0.15
C PHE A 103 6.82 -6.86 0.30
N GLY A 104 6.17 -5.70 0.36
CA GLY A 104 6.68 -4.52 1.04
C GLY A 104 6.52 -4.67 2.56
N ASN A 105 7.63 -4.69 3.28
CA ASN A 105 7.67 -4.61 4.75
C ASN A 105 9.04 -4.05 5.17
N ASP A 106 9.02 -2.85 5.76
CA ASP A 106 10.25 -2.10 6.06
C ASP A 106 10.79 -2.39 7.47
N SER A 107 9.89 -2.71 8.40
CA SER A 107 10.23 -2.85 9.82
C SER A 107 9.24 -3.73 10.57
N THR A 108 9.72 -4.35 11.63
CA THR A 108 8.90 -5.01 12.66
C THR A 108 9.31 -4.47 14.03
N ALA A 109 8.41 -3.84 14.78
CA ALA A 109 8.77 -3.16 16.03
C ALA A 109 8.31 -3.92 17.27
N LEU A 110 7.04 -4.32 17.31
CA LEU A 110 6.42 -4.94 18.49
C LEU A 110 7.19 -6.18 18.92
N SER A 111 7.41 -7.10 17.99
CA SER A 111 8.10 -8.36 18.32
C SER A 111 9.54 -8.16 18.76
N VAL A 112 10.24 -7.13 18.27
CA VAL A 112 11.61 -6.82 18.69
C VAL A 112 11.62 -6.34 20.13
N VAL A 113 10.73 -5.39 20.46
CA VAL A 113 10.63 -4.83 21.82
C VAL A 113 10.20 -5.88 22.83
N GLU A 114 9.13 -6.64 22.56
CA GLU A 114 8.67 -7.71 23.44
C GLU A 114 9.77 -8.76 23.72
N SER A 115 10.54 -9.12 22.69
CA SER A 115 11.63 -10.07 22.83
C SER A 115 12.74 -9.52 23.72
N VAL A 116 13.16 -8.28 23.48
CA VAL A 116 14.22 -7.63 24.27
C VAL A 116 13.80 -7.44 25.72
N ASP A 117 12.55 -7.04 25.97
CA ASP A 117 12.04 -6.84 27.32
C ASP A 117 11.94 -8.17 28.08
N THR A 118 11.49 -9.23 27.42
CA THR A 118 11.52 -10.59 27.99
C THR A 118 12.93 -11.01 28.39
N ILE A 119 13.93 -10.78 27.52
CA ILE A 119 15.34 -11.11 27.82
C ILE A 119 15.84 -10.28 29.01
N LYS A 120 15.53 -8.98 29.04
CA LYS A 120 15.95 -8.09 30.13
C LYS A 120 15.35 -8.49 31.46
N GLU A 121 14.07 -8.87 31.48
CA GLU A 121 13.34 -9.28 32.68
C GLU A 121 13.81 -10.64 33.17
N LYS A 122 13.84 -11.65 32.29
CA LYS A 122 14.10 -13.04 32.67
C LYS A 122 15.59 -13.40 32.73
N LYS A 123 16.46 -12.60 32.11
CA LYS A 123 17.91 -12.89 31.95
C LYS A 123 18.20 -14.24 31.29
N ASP A 124 17.29 -14.71 30.44
CA ASP A 124 17.41 -15.99 29.73
C ASP A 124 16.82 -15.86 28.32
N THR A 125 17.67 -16.03 27.31
CA THR A 125 17.29 -15.91 25.89
C THR A 125 16.42 -17.07 25.41
N THR A 126 16.41 -18.20 26.10
CA THR A 126 15.62 -19.39 25.71
C THR A 126 14.13 -19.20 25.98
N LEU A 127 13.74 -18.25 26.84
CA LEU A 127 12.36 -18.00 27.24
C LEU A 127 11.59 -17.07 26.31
N VAL A 128 12.23 -16.50 25.29
CA VAL A 128 11.60 -15.59 24.31
C VAL A 128 10.61 -16.34 23.39
N GLY A 129 10.79 -17.65 23.25
CA GLY A 129 9.91 -18.51 22.47
C GLY A 129 10.37 -18.67 21.01
N SER A 130 10.08 -19.84 20.45
CA SER A 130 10.59 -20.27 19.13
C SER A 130 10.05 -19.47 17.94
N GLY A 131 8.95 -18.75 18.12
CA GLY A 131 8.33 -17.93 17.07
C GLY A 131 8.91 -16.51 16.96
N ALA A 132 9.58 -16.01 17.99
CA ALA A 132 9.88 -14.58 18.13
C ALA A 132 10.81 -14.05 17.02
N ILE A 133 11.86 -14.79 16.66
CA ILE A 133 12.77 -14.36 15.60
C ILE A 133 12.07 -14.26 14.24
N PHE A 134 11.10 -15.13 13.97
CA PHE A 134 10.35 -15.12 12.71
C PHE A 134 9.34 -13.98 12.63
N LYS A 135 8.92 -13.42 13.77
CA LYS A 135 8.12 -12.20 13.85
C LYS A 135 8.96 -10.92 13.78
N ALA A 136 10.21 -10.97 14.26
CA ALA A 136 11.09 -9.81 14.41
C ALA A 136 11.96 -9.49 13.18
N MET A 137 11.92 -10.33 12.15
CA MET A 137 12.61 -10.07 10.89
C MET A 137 11.67 -9.30 9.95
N ASN A 138 12.19 -8.31 9.23
CA ASN A 138 11.44 -7.61 8.17
C ASN A 138 10.86 -8.58 7.13
N SER A 139 11.51 -9.73 6.90
CA SER A 139 10.98 -10.77 6.03
C SER A 139 9.85 -11.62 6.62
N THR A 140 9.29 -11.25 7.79
CA THR A 140 8.28 -12.05 8.50
C THR A 140 7.09 -12.40 7.62
N VAL A 141 6.62 -11.46 6.79
CA VAL A 141 5.49 -11.68 5.90
C VAL A 141 5.82 -12.75 4.86
N THR A 142 6.89 -12.57 4.09
CA THR A 142 7.20 -13.53 3.02
C THR A 142 7.64 -14.87 3.55
N MET A 143 8.35 -14.92 4.68
CA MET A 143 8.74 -16.18 5.33
C MET A 143 7.52 -17.00 5.77
N ASN A 144 6.55 -16.36 6.40
CA ASN A 144 5.34 -17.04 6.87
C ASN A 144 4.48 -17.46 5.68
N LEU A 145 4.15 -16.54 4.76
CA LEU A 145 3.26 -16.84 3.65
C LEU A 145 3.86 -17.83 2.66
N SER A 146 5.16 -17.74 2.35
CA SER A 146 5.82 -18.73 1.47
C SER A 146 5.74 -20.14 2.04
N THR A 147 5.90 -20.28 3.35
CA THR A 147 5.88 -21.57 4.03
C THR A 147 4.46 -22.11 4.17
N ILE A 148 3.50 -21.25 4.51
CA ILE A 148 2.09 -21.63 4.67
C ILE A 148 1.50 -22.08 3.33
N PHE A 149 1.77 -21.35 2.24
CA PHE A 149 1.23 -21.65 0.91
C PHE A 149 2.15 -22.51 0.03
N LYS A 150 3.28 -22.99 0.58
CA LYS A 150 4.27 -23.84 -0.12
C LYS A 150 4.78 -23.22 -1.43
N LEU A 151 5.07 -21.93 -1.42
CA LEU A 151 5.53 -21.17 -2.58
C LEU A 151 6.97 -21.57 -2.94
N ARG A 152 7.25 -21.68 -4.25
CA ARG A 152 8.52 -22.21 -4.79
C ARG A 152 9.21 -21.29 -5.80
N GLY A 153 8.60 -20.15 -6.11
CA GLY A 153 9.20 -19.11 -6.95
C GLY A 153 10.10 -18.15 -6.18
N ILE A 154 10.23 -16.92 -6.68
CA ILE A 154 10.93 -15.85 -5.95
C ILE A 154 10.33 -15.66 -4.55
N ASN A 155 11.16 -15.42 -3.55
CA ASN A 155 10.73 -15.07 -2.20
C ASN A 155 11.59 -13.91 -1.72
N LEU A 156 11.02 -12.71 -1.74
CA LEU A 156 11.77 -11.48 -1.45
C LEU A 156 10.92 -10.46 -0.70
N THR A 157 11.46 -9.89 0.36
CA THR A 157 10.88 -8.72 1.01
C THR A 157 11.58 -7.45 0.52
N LEU A 158 10.81 -6.40 0.25
CA LEU A 158 11.32 -5.09 -0.10
C LEU A 158 11.06 -4.07 1.02
N SER A 159 12.08 -3.27 1.27
CA SER A 159 12.08 -2.14 2.19
C SER A 159 12.49 -0.91 1.40
N ALA A 160 11.54 -0.01 1.21
CA ALA A 160 11.66 1.24 0.48
C ALA A 160 10.69 2.27 1.07
N ALA A 161 10.60 2.32 2.39
CA ALA A 161 9.71 3.16 3.16
C ALA A 161 8.26 3.11 2.59
N CYS A 162 7.61 4.25 2.46
CA CYS A 162 6.23 4.38 1.97
C CYS A 162 6.01 3.86 0.54
N ALA A 163 7.08 3.64 -0.23
CA ALA A 163 7.02 3.09 -1.59
C ALA A 163 7.17 1.56 -1.64
N SER A 164 7.35 0.88 -0.50
CA SER A 164 7.62 -0.57 -0.43
C SER A 164 6.60 -1.43 -1.18
N GLY A 165 5.30 -1.26 -0.91
CA GLY A 165 4.24 -2.00 -1.60
C GLY A 165 4.11 -1.67 -3.10
N SER A 166 4.51 -0.46 -3.53
CA SER A 166 4.52 -0.11 -4.95
C SER A 166 5.72 -0.75 -5.67
N HIS A 167 6.91 -0.71 -5.05
CA HIS A 167 8.09 -1.37 -5.57
C HIS A 167 7.95 -2.90 -5.64
N SER A 168 7.20 -3.52 -4.73
CA SER A 168 6.94 -4.98 -4.78
C SER A 168 6.15 -5.37 -6.03
N ILE A 169 5.10 -4.60 -6.36
CA ILE A 169 4.32 -4.76 -7.60
C ILE A 169 5.20 -4.47 -8.82
N GLY A 170 5.97 -3.37 -8.82
CA GLY A 170 6.84 -3.00 -9.92
C GLY A 170 7.94 -4.05 -10.22
N LEU A 171 8.54 -4.63 -9.18
CA LEU A 171 9.52 -5.70 -9.32
C LEU A 171 8.87 -6.99 -9.83
N ALA A 172 7.71 -7.38 -9.27
CA ALA A 172 6.95 -8.52 -9.76
C ALA A 172 6.58 -8.37 -11.24
N TYR A 173 6.13 -7.19 -11.64
CA TYR A 173 5.88 -6.81 -13.03
C TYR A 173 7.11 -7.04 -13.92
N HIS A 174 8.29 -6.55 -13.54
CA HIS A 174 9.51 -6.75 -14.33
C HIS A 174 9.96 -8.22 -14.42
N LEU A 175 9.81 -8.99 -13.34
CA LEU A 175 10.15 -10.43 -13.33
C LEU A 175 9.22 -11.23 -14.25
N ILE A 176 7.92 -10.90 -14.26
CA ILE A 176 6.95 -11.56 -15.16
C ILE A 176 7.15 -11.09 -16.60
N LYS A 177 7.28 -9.78 -16.83
CA LYS A 177 7.52 -9.17 -18.16
C LYS A 177 8.76 -9.73 -18.84
N SER A 178 9.81 -10.05 -18.08
CA SER A 178 11.04 -10.69 -18.55
C SER A 178 10.96 -12.22 -18.70
N GLY A 179 9.91 -12.85 -18.18
CA GLY A 179 9.70 -14.31 -18.26
C GLY A 179 10.41 -15.12 -17.18
N LEU A 180 10.94 -14.47 -16.13
CA LEU A 180 11.60 -15.14 -15.00
C LEU A 180 10.59 -15.81 -14.04
N GLN A 181 9.35 -15.36 -14.03
CA GLN A 181 8.23 -15.95 -13.29
C GLN A 181 6.95 -15.84 -14.12
N ASP A 182 5.98 -16.73 -13.85
CA ASP A 182 4.64 -16.65 -14.48
C ASP A 182 3.56 -16.16 -13.52
N CYS A 183 3.73 -16.34 -12.20
CA CYS A 183 2.78 -15.92 -11.18
C CYS A 183 3.53 -15.44 -9.93
N ILE A 184 3.22 -14.25 -9.44
CA ILE A 184 3.79 -13.66 -8.23
C ILE A 184 2.67 -13.07 -7.37
N ILE A 185 2.67 -13.43 -6.09
CA ILE A 185 1.91 -12.75 -5.04
C ILE A 185 2.67 -11.47 -4.66
N ALA A 186 2.14 -10.30 -5.01
CA ALA A 186 2.76 -9.01 -4.70
C ALA A 186 1.90 -8.22 -3.71
N GLY A 187 2.52 -7.44 -2.82
CA GLY A 187 1.75 -6.67 -1.86
C GLY A 187 2.58 -5.83 -0.90
N GLY A 188 1.95 -5.39 0.18
CA GLY A 188 2.62 -4.73 1.30
C GLY A 188 1.82 -4.88 2.60
N ALA A 189 2.50 -4.84 3.74
CA ALA A 189 1.87 -4.98 5.06
C ALA A 189 2.56 -4.13 6.12
N GLN A 190 1.75 -3.61 7.05
CA GLN A 190 2.13 -2.66 8.08
C GLN A 190 1.43 -2.98 9.40
N GLU A 191 2.21 -2.95 10.49
CA GLU A 191 1.71 -2.99 11.87
C GLU A 191 0.99 -1.69 12.25
N THR A 192 -0.05 -1.76 13.08
CA THR A 192 -0.79 -0.58 13.56
C THR A 192 -0.55 -0.25 15.02
N ASN A 193 0.13 -1.13 15.76
CA ASN A 193 0.42 -0.92 17.18
C ASN A 193 1.26 0.34 17.46
N HIS A 194 1.06 0.93 18.64
CA HIS A 194 1.74 2.15 19.08
C HIS A 194 3.27 2.04 19.11
N ILE A 195 3.86 0.86 19.32
CA ILE A 195 5.31 0.70 19.36
C ILE A 195 5.93 0.99 17.98
N SER A 196 5.27 0.55 16.90
CA SER A 196 5.76 0.71 15.53
C SER A 196 5.87 2.15 15.04
N MET A 197 5.13 3.08 15.67
CA MET A 197 4.98 4.46 15.18
C MET A 197 5.60 5.53 16.10
N ALA A 198 6.15 5.14 17.26
CA ALA A 198 6.63 6.10 18.26
C ALA A 198 7.76 7.02 17.76
N SER A 199 8.67 6.49 16.93
CA SER A 199 9.77 7.29 16.36
C SER A 199 9.29 8.33 15.34
N PHE A 200 8.20 8.04 14.61
CA PHE A 200 7.59 8.98 13.68
C PHE A 200 6.88 10.12 14.43
N ASP A 201 6.19 9.81 15.54
CA ASP A 201 5.61 10.83 16.41
C ASP A 201 6.71 11.74 17.01
N GLY A 202 7.83 11.14 17.46
CA GLY A 202 9.00 11.86 17.93
C GLY A 202 9.67 12.76 16.88
N LEU A 203 9.60 12.38 15.59
CA LEU A 203 10.03 13.22 14.46
C LEU A 203 9.07 14.41 14.22
N GLY A 204 7.85 14.37 14.74
CA GLY A 204 6.86 15.44 14.62
C GLY A 204 6.16 15.49 13.26
N VAL A 205 6.06 14.35 12.56
CA VAL A 205 5.42 14.26 11.22
C VAL A 205 3.92 14.00 11.28
N PHE A 206 3.39 13.64 12.45
CA PHE A 206 1.99 13.31 12.62
C PHE A 206 1.11 14.55 12.80
N GLY A 207 -0.08 14.50 12.21
CA GLY A 207 -1.11 15.51 12.43
C GLY A 207 -1.60 15.49 13.88
N LEU A 208 -1.94 16.66 14.43
CA LEU A 208 -2.30 16.83 15.84
C LEU A 208 -3.77 17.22 16.06
N ARG A 209 -4.59 17.18 14.99
CA ARG A 209 -5.99 17.61 15.04
C ARG A 209 -6.88 16.47 15.53
N ASP A 210 -7.09 16.39 16.83
CA ASP A 210 -7.82 15.31 17.50
C ASP A 210 -9.24 15.69 17.98
N ASP A 211 -9.67 16.94 17.75
CA ASP A 211 -11.04 17.40 18.01
C ASP A 211 -12.09 16.72 17.11
N ASP A 212 -11.72 16.44 15.86
CA ASP A 212 -12.46 15.59 14.94
C ASP A 212 -11.50 14.67 14.17
N PRO A 213 -11.22 13.46 14.68
CA PRO A 213 -10.28 12.50 14.07
C PRO A 213 -10.61 12.19 12.62
N THR A 214 -11.90 12.16 12.27
CA THR A 214 -12.37 11.81 10.92
C THR A 214 -11.95 12.87 9.89
N LYS A 215 -11.66 14.10 10.35
CA LYS A 215 -11.22 15.25 9.56
C LYS A 215 -9.71 15.53 9.61
N ALA A 216 -8.94 14.71 10.31
CA ALA A 216 -7.54 15.00 10.57
C ALA A 216 -6.67 14.84 9.31
N SER A 217 -6.86 13.76 8.55
CA SER A 217 -6.16 13.56 7.27
C SER A 217 -6.83 14.35 6.16
N ARG A 218 -6.15 15.38 5.65
CA ARG A 218 -6.66 16.33 4.65
C ARG A 218 -5.62 16.64 3.57
N PRO A 219 -5.21 15.63 2.76
CA PRO A 219 -4.24 15.84 1.69
C PRO A 219 -4.61 17.01 0.78
N PHE A 220 -3.61 17.81 0.41
CA PHE A 220 -3.71 19.03 -0.40
C PHE A 220 -4.41 20.24 0.23
N ASP A 221 -5.08 20.09 1.36
CA ASP A 221 -5.75 21.20 2.05
C ASP A 221 -4.71 22.15 2.67
N GLN A 222 -4.97 23.45 2.62
CA GLN A 222 -4.09 24.50 3.14
C GLN A 222 -3.84 24.34 4.65
N ASP A 223 -4.81 23.81 5.40
CA ASP A 223 -4.74 23.64 6.86
C ASP A 223 -4.26 22.25 7.30
N ARG A 224 -3.67 21.47 6.37
CA ARG A 224 -3.04 20.18 6.69
C ARG A 224 -1.84 20.36 7.61
N ASN A 225 -1.69 19.48 8.60
CA ASN A 225 -0.69 19.63 9.65
C ASN A 225 0.16 18.37 9.92
N GLY A 226 0.12 17.38 9.03
CA GLY A 226 0.85 16.14 9.18
C GLY A 226 0.05 14.93 8.72
N LEU A 227 0.74 13.81 8.58
CA LEU A 227 0.12 12.55 8.19
C LEU A 227 -0.53 11.87 9.39
N ILE A 228 -1.52 11.01 9.15
CA ILE A 228 -2.09 10.15 10.17
C ILE A 228 -1.66 8.71 9.89
N PRO A 229 -0.93 8.01 10.78
CA PRO A 229 -0.47 6.66 10.48
C PRO A 229 -1.62 5.65 10.46
N SER A 230 -1.47 4.60 9.67
CA SER A 230 -2.38 3.46 9.61
C SER A 230 -1.59 2.20 9.21
N GLY A 231 -2.27 1.10 8.91
CA GLY A 231 -1.66 -0.17 8.52
C GLY A 231 -2.68 -1.18 8.06
N GLY A 232 -2.30 -2.45 8.07
CA GLY A 232 -3.05 -3.53 7.44
C GLY A 232 -2.22 -4.30 6.43
N ALA A 233 -2.88 -4.92 5.45
CA ALA A 233 -2.20 -5.47 4.27
C ALA A 233 -3.07 -5.41 3.01
N ALA A 234 -2.40 -5.29 1.85
CA ALA A 234 -3.00 -5.46 0.54
C ALA A 234 -2.18 -6.45 -0.30
N THR A 235 -2.87 -7.35 -0.99
CA THR A 235 -2.28 -8.36 -1.87
C THR A 235 -2.88 -8.26 -3.26
N LEU A 236 -2.03 -8.35 -4.28
CA LEU A 236 -2.39 -8.55 -5.67
C LEU A 236 -1.73 -9.82 -6.21
N ILE A 237 -2.45 -10.58 -7.02
CA ILE A 237 -1.92 -11.70 -7.78
C ILE A 237 -1.57 -11.18 -9.17
N LEU A 238 -0.29 -11.19 -9.52
CA LEU A 238 0.21 -10.81 -10.83
C LEU A 238 0.58 -12.06 -11.63
N GLU A 239 0.12 -12.13 -12.87
CA GLU A 239 0.43 -13.25 -13.77
C GLU A 239 0.86 -12.78 -15.15
N SER A 240 1.62 -13.62 -15.85
CA SER A 240 1.72 -13.47 -17.29
C SER A 240 0.35 -13.65 -17.92
N TYR A 241 0.01 -12.81 -18.89
CA TYR A 241 -1.26 -12.89 -19.61
C TYR A 241 -1.51 -14.30 -20.16
N GLU A 242 -0.47 -14.94 -20.69
CA GLU A 242 -0.56 -16.30 -21.22
C GLU A 242 -0.83 -17.36 -20.13
N SER A 243 -0.27 -17.21 -18.91
CA SER A 243 -0.59 -18.08 -17.77
C SER A 243 -2.04 -17.90 -17.35
N ALA A 244 -2.47 -16.66 -17.17
CA ALA A 244 -3.83 -16.31 -16.76
C ALA A 244 -4.86 -16.86 -17.73
N VAL A 245 -4.68 -16.65 -19.04
CA VAL A 245 -5.57 -17.18 -20.08
C VAL A 245 -5.58 -18.72 -20.09
N ARG A 246 -4.43 -19.38 -19.98
CA ARG A 246 -4.34 -20.85 -20.03
C ARG A 246 -5.15 -21.53 -18.93
N ARG A 247 -5.19 -20.94 -17.74
CA ARG A 247 -5.94 -21.48 -16.60
C ARG A 247 -7.36 -20.91 -16.45
N GLY A 248 -7.80 -20.05 -17.37
CA GLY A 248 -9.11 -19.38 -17.29
C GLY A 248 -9.23 -18.44 -16.10
N ALA A 249 -8.13 -17.79 -15.71
CA ALA A 249 -8.13 -16.82 -14.62
C ALA A 249 -8.98 -15.58 -14.98
N PRO A 250 -9.63 -14.94 -14.01
CA PRO A 250 -10.16 -13.60 -14.23
C PRO A 250 -9.00 -12.64 -14.50
N ILE A 251 -9.22 -11.68 -15.39
CA ILE A 251 -8.26 -10.63 -15.70
C ILE A 251 -8.90 -9.32 -15.27
N LEU A 252 -8.39 -8.74 -14.18
CA LEU A 252 -8.98 -7.57 -13.53
C LEU A 252 -8.44 -6.25 -14.10
N GLY A 253 -7.23 -6.30 -14.67
CA GLY A 253 -6.50 -5.16 -15.21
C GLY A 253 -5.09 -5.57 -15.64
N GLU A 254 -4.39 -4.70 -16.34
CA GLU A 254 -3.03 -4.93 -16.85
C GLU A 254 -2.07 -3.88 -16.28
N VAL A 255 -0.98 -4.32 -15.64
CA VAL A 255 0.11 -3.42 -15.26
C VAL A 255 0.91 -3.15 -16.54
N ILE A 256 0.87 -1.92 -17.02
CA ILE A 256 1.49 -1.55 -18.30
C ILE A 256 2.75 -0.71 -18.12
N GLY A 257 2.93 -0.05 -16.97
CA GLY A 257 4.09 0.81 -16.72
C GLY A 257 4.55 0.78 -15.28
N TYR A 258 5.86 0.79 -15.09
CA TYR A 258 6.50 1.00 -13.79
C TYR A 258 7.68 1.96 -13.94
N GLY A 259 7.66 3.04 -13.16
CA GLY A 259 8.72 4.03 -13.10
C GLY A 259 9.25 4.18 -11.69
N PHE A 260 10.57 4.33 -11.56
CA PHE A 260 11.23 4.54 -10.28
C PHE A 260 12.37 5.54 -10.38
N SER A 261 12.61 6.25 -9.29
CA SER A 261 13.72 7.20 -9.17
C SER A 261 14.19 7.32 -7.71
N SER A 262 15.30 8.03 -7.52
CA SER A 262 15.75 8.49 -6.21
C SER A 262 15.96 10.00 -6.24
N ASN A 263 15.68 10.67 -5.11
CA ASN A 263 15.95 12.10 -4.93
C ASN A 263 17.46 12.38 -4.82
N GLY A 264 18.22 11.51 -4.14
CA GLY A 264 19.67 11.64 -3.95
C GLY A 264 20.12 12.88 -3.16
N ASP A 265 19.23 13.48 -2.37
CA ASP A 265 19.45 14.79 -1.73
C ASP A 265 19.35 14.72 -0.20
N HIS A 266 18.14 14.57 0.36
CA HIS A 266 17.91 14.53 1.81
C HIS A 266 17.13 13.29 2.26
N ILE A 267 17.35 12.82 3.50
CA ILE A 267 16.75 11.59 4.03
C ILE A 267 15.23 11.72 4.26
N SER A 268 14.74 12.88 4.69
CA SER A 268 13.32 13.05 5.06
C SER A 268 12.61 14.17 4.30
N THR A 269 13.34 14.93 3.48
CA THR A 269 12.78 16.07 2.75
C THR A 269 12.50 15.66 1.31
N PRO A 270 11.24 15.71 0.86
CA PRO A 270 10.89 15.39 -0.52
C PRO A 270 11.35 16.51 -1.46
N ASN A 271 11.44 16.20 -2.74
CA ASN A 271 11.68 17.17 -3.81
C ASN A 271 10.65 16.99 -4.94
N VAL A 272 10.75 17.80 -5.99
CA VAL A 272 9.83 17.76 -7.14
C VAL A 272 10.37 16.83 -8.25
N ASP A 273 11.66 16.94 -8.56
CA ASP A 273 12.31 16.26 -9.70
C ASP A 273 12.31 14.72 -9.58
N GLY A 274 12.48 14.17 -8.37
CA GLY A 274 12.42 12.73 -8.15
C GLY A 274 11.06 12.14 -8.53
N PRO A 275 9.96 12.58 -7.91
CA PRO A 275 8.59 12.25 -8.30
C PRO A 275 8.30 12.45 -9.79
N SER A 276 8.62 13.62 -10.36
CA SER A 276 8.43 13.92 -11.80
C SER A 276 9.13 12.87 -12.68
N ARG A 277 10.37 12.51 -12.35
CA ARG A 277 11.14 11.48 -13.07
C ARG A 277 10.52 10.08 -12.96
N ALA A 278 9.99 9.70 -11.80
CA ALA A 278 9.34 8.40 -11.64
C ALA A 278 8.09 8.30 -12.52
N MET A 279 7.21 9.33 -12.51
CA MET A 279 6.00 9.38 -13.34
C MET A 279 6.33 9.36 -14.84
N GLN A 280 7.31 10.15 -15.29
CA GLN A 280 7.75 10.15 -16.69
C GLN A 280 8.32 8.80 -17.13
N LYS A 281 9.08 8.12 -16.28
CA LYS A 281 9.58 6.77 -16.57
C LYS A 281 8.45 5.74 -16.65
N ALA A 282 7.43 5.85 -15.81
CA ALA A 282 6.27 4.97 -15.87
C ALA A 282 5.50 5.15 -17.19
N LEU A 283 5.25 6.39 -17.61
CA LEU A 283 4.65 6.73 -18.91
C LEU A 283 5.47 6.15 -20.07
N LYS A 284 6.80 6.29 -20.00
CA LYS A 284 7.72 5.74 -21.00
C LYS A 284 7.69 4.20 -21.06
N ASP A 285 7.70 3.51 -19.92
CA ASP A 285 7.62 2.04 -19.89
C ASP A 285 6.26 1.52 -20.38
N ALA A 286 5.18 2.26 -20.10
CA ALA A 286 3.84 2.02 -20.63
C ALA A 286 3.68 2.36 -22.12
N ASN A 287 4.61 3.15 -22.68
CA ASN A 287 4.54 3.67 -24.04
C ASN A 287 3.21 4.39 -24.33
N ILE A 288 2.81 5.29 -23.42
CA ILE A 288 1.63 6.14 -23.54
C ILE A 288 1.96 7.60 -23.21
N ASP A 289 1.16 8.53 -23.73
CA ASP A 289 1.25 9.94 -23.38
C ASP A 289 0.51 10.25 -22.06
N ALA A 290 0.89 11.34 -21.40
CA ALA A 290 0.25 11.82 -20.17
C ALA A 290 -1.27 12.08 -20.32
N ALA A 291 -1.74 12.33 -21.54
CA ALA A 291 -3.16 12.51 -21.88
C ALA A 291 -3.98 11.22 -21.86
N ALA A 292 -3.33 10.04 -21.81
CA ALA A 292 -4.02 8.76 -21.70
C ALA A 292 -4.39 8.39 -20.26
N ILE A 293 -3.88 9.11 -19.25
CA ILE A 293 -4.22 8.88 -17.84
C ILE A 293 -5.56 9.53 -17.51
N ASP A 294 -6.52 8.75 -17.04
CA ASP A 294 -7.84 9.26 -16.63
C ASP A 294 -7.87 9.71 -15.16
N TYR A 295 -7.12 8.99 -14.32
CA TYR A 295 -7.12 9.13 -12.88
C TYR A 295 -5.71 8.95 -12.30
N ILE A 296 -5.36 9.77 -11.31
CA ILE A 296 -4.15 9.62 -10.53
C ILE A 296 -4.51 9.46 -9.05
N ASN A 297 -4.08 8.36 -8.45
CA ASN A 297 -4.03 8.25 -7.00
C ASN A 297 -2.70 8.83 -6.52
N ALA A 298 -2.77 10.00 -5.90
CA ALA A 298 -1.60 10.71 -5.41
C ALA A 298 -1.03 10.05 -4.15
N HIS A 299 0.27 10.24 -3.92
CA HIS A 299 0.90 9.85 -2.67
C HIS A 299 0.44 10.71 -1.49
N ALA A 300 0.04 11.96 -1.74
CA ALA A 300 -0.21 13.04 -0.78
C ALA A 300 -0.69 12.55 0.59
N THR A 301 0.14 12.85 1.59
CA THR A 301 0.08 12.28 2.94
C THR A 301 -0.51 13.24 3.94
N SER A 302 -1.08 14.38 3.52
CA SER A 302 -1.52 15.46 4.41
C SER A 302 -0.34 16.17 5.11
N THR A 303 0.85 16.11 4.52
CA THR A 303 2.04 16.83 5.02
C THR A 303 2.25 18.13 4.24
N PRO A 304 2.60 19.25 4.90
CA PRO A 304 2.77 20.54 4.21
C PRO A 304 3.75 20.47 3.03
N VAL A 305 4.96 19.97 3.28
CA VAL A 305 6.04 19.94 2.28
C VAL A 305 5.83 18.83 1.25
N GLY A 306 5.37 17.65 1.67
CA GLY A 306 5.15 16.50 0.79
C GLY A 306 4.11 16.78 -0.28
N ASP A 307 2.90 17.16 0.16
CA ASP A 307 1.78 17.41 -0.75
C ASP A 307 2.09 18.58 -1.70
N ALA A 308 2.75 19.65 -1.22
CA ALA A 308 3.12 20.79 -2.06
C ALA A 308 4.14 20.42 -3.15
N ASN A 309 5.11 19.55 -2.83
CA ASN A 309 6.10 19.10 -3.80
C ASN A 309 5.51 18.09 -4.80
N GLU A 310 4.66 17.18 -4.34
CA GLU A 310 3.93 16.30 -5.25
C GLU A 310 2.98 17.09 -6.16
N ALA A 311 2.28 18.10 -5.65
CA ALA A 311 1.39 18.92 -6.47
C ALA A 311 2.14 19.64 -7.60
N LYS A 312 3.37 20.14 -7.33
CA LYS A 312 4.26 20.69 -8.37
C LYS A 312 4.65 19.63 -9.39
N ALA A 313 5.05 18.45 -8.93
CA ALA A 313 5.47 17.35 -9.81
C ALA A 313 4.32 16.87 -10.72
N LEU A 314 3.13 16.75 -10.15
CA LEU A 314 1.90 16.42 -10.89
C LEU A 314 1.60 17.49 -11.93
N TYR A 315 1.68 18.77 -11.57
CA TYR A 315 1.45 19.87 -12.52
C TYR A 315 2.51 19.91 -13.64
N GLU A 316 3.77 19.63 -13.33
CA GLU A 316 4.86 19.54 -14.33
C GLU A 316 4.62 18.44 -15.36
N VAL A 317 4.13 17.27 -14.94
CA VAL A 317 3.95 16.11 -15.81
C VAL A 317 2.58 16.09 -16.49
N PHE A 318 1.52 16.51 -15.79
CA PHE A 318 0.12 16.33 -16.18
C PHE A 318 -0.68 17.62 -16.29
N GLY A 319 -0.10 18.80 -16.04
CA GLY A 319 -0.84 20.06 -16.05
C GLY A 319 -1.56 20.38 -17.37
N GLN A 320 -1.08 19.84 -18.50
CA GLN A 320 -1.74 19.97 -19.80
C GLN A 320 -2.88 18.97 -20.01
N SER A 321 -2.78 17.74 -19.49
CA SER A 321 -3.82 16.70 -19.65
C SER A 321 -4.88 16.75 -18.56
N ASN A 322 -4.57 17.35 -17.42
CA ASN A 322 -5.48 17.62 -16.30
C ASN A 322 -6.34 16.42 -15.84
N PRO A 323 -5.72 15.24 -15.58
CA PRO A 323 -6.43 14.06 -15.11
C PRO A 323 -7.07 14.31 -13.74
N LEU A 324 -8.10 13.53 -13.42
CA LEU A 324 -8.72 13.60 -12.09
C LEU A 324 -7.75 13.06 -11.04
N ILE A 325 -7.58 13.75 -9.92
CA ILE A 325 -6.63 13.39 -8.85
C ILE A 325 -7.36 13.30 -7.51
N SER A 326 -7.04 12.29 -6.71
CA SER A 326 -7.36 12.26 -5.28
C SER A 326 -6.26 11.56 -4.49
N SER A 327 -6.28 11.72 -3.16
CA SER A 327 -5.53 10.88 -2.23
C SER A 327 -6.50 10.10 -1.36
N THR A 328 -6.46 8.77 -1.52
CA THR A 328 -7.24 7.85 -0.66
C THR A 328 -6.81 7.92 0.81
N LYS A 329 -5.62 8.47 1.10
CA LYS A 329 -5.12 8.69 2.47
C LYS A 329 -5.97 9.67 3.28
N SER A 330 -6.79 10.48 2.63
CA SER A 330 -7.83 11.28 3.30
C SER A 330 -8.79 10.41 4.13
N MET A 331 -9.10 9.20 3.65
CA MET A 331 -9.95 8.21 4.33
C MET A 331 -9.14 7.21 5.15
N THR A 332 -8.03 6.72 4.61
CA THR A 332 -7.28 5.58 5.19
C THR A 332 -6.16 5.99 6.13
N GLY A 333 -5.78 7.27 6.13
CA GLY A 333 -4.49 7.68 6.65
C GLY A 333 -3.35 7.13 5.79
N HIS A 334 -2.15 7.12 6.34
CA HIS A 334 -0.99 6.58 5.67
C HIS A 334 -0.70 5.16 6.15
N GLU A 335 -1.01 4.17 5.32
CA GLU A 335 -0.77 2.74 5.58
C GLU A 335 0.70 2.31 5.40
N CYS A 336 1.63 3.27 5.50
CA CYS A 336 3.08 3.11 5.42
C CYS A 336 3.54 2.09 4.36
N TRP A 337 4.05 0.92 4.77
CA TRP A 337 4.67 -0.06 3.87
C TRP A 337 3.67 -0.72 2.92
N MET A 338 2.39 -0.77 3.31
CA MET A 338 1.28 -1.27 2.50
C MET A 338 0.79 -0.25 1.46
N ALA A 339 0.96 1.05 1.71
CA ALA A 339 0.29 2.13 0.97
C ALA A 339 0.36 1.96 -0.54
N GLY A 340 1.54 1.72 -1.11
CA GLY A 340 1.67 1.56 -2.55
C GLY A 340 0.88 0.39 -3.16
N ALA A 341 0.64 -0.68 -2.39
CA ALA A 341 -0.17 -1.82 -2.83
C ALA A 341 -1.67 -1.59 -2.62
N SER A 342 -2.07 -1.02 -1.48
CA SER A 342 -3.47 -0.68 -1.21
C SER A 342 -3.97 0.39 -2.17
N GLU A 343 -3.15 1.35 -2.54
CA GLU A 343 -3.48 2.43 -3.47
C GLU A 343 -3.71 1.96 -4.91
N VAL A 344 -2.96 0.95 -5.35
CA VAL A 344 -3.27 0.24 -6.61
C VAL A 344 -4.59 -0.50 -6.49
N LEU A 345 -4.85 -1.18 -5.37
CA LEU A 345 -6.09 -1.93 -5.14
C LEU A 345 -7.32 -1.01 -5.08
N TYR A 346 -7.25 0.13 -4.38
CA TYR A 346 -8.32 1.13 -4.35
C TYR A 346 -8.61 1.66 -5.75
N SER A 347 -7.56 1.96 -6.51
CA SER A 347 -7.68 2.43 -7.89
C SER A 347 -8.28 1.37 -8.81
N MET A 348 -7.97 0.09 -8.58
CA MET A 348 -8.61 -1.03 -9.28
C MET A 348 -10.10 -1.16 -8.94
N LEU A 349 -10.50 -1.00 -7.67
CA LEU A 349 -11.92 -0.99 -7.29
C LEU A 349 -12.67 0.16 -7.95
N MET A 350 -12.12 1.37 -7.87
CA MET A 350 -12.63 2.56 -8.56
C MET A 350 -12.78 2.32 -10.08
N MET A 351 -11.76 1.75 -10.72
CA MET A 351 -11.75 1.43 -12.14
C MET A 351 -12.84 0.41 -12.52
N ARG A 352 -12.94 -0.69 -11.77
CA ARG A 352 -13.91 -1.78 -12.04
C ARG A 352 -15.36 -1.38 -11.76
N HIS A 353 -15.57 -0.40 -10.89
CA HIS A 353 -16.90 0.06 -10.51
C HIS A 353 -17.25 1.44 -11.06
N SER A 354 -16.41 2.01 -11.94
CA SER A 354 -16.64 3.28 -12.64
C SER A 354 -16.96 4.45 -11.71
N PHE A 355 -16.17 4.63 -10.66
CA PHE A 355 -16.24 5.81 -9.80
C PHE A 355 -14.83 6.25 -9.37
N VAL A 356 -14.69 7.52 -8.98
CA VAL A 356 -13.53 8.05 -8.26
C VAL A 356 -13.97 8.48 -6.87
N ALA A 357 -13.27 7.98 -5.85
CA ALA A 357 -13.51 8.27 -4.46
C ALA A 357 -13.19 9.74 -4.14
N PRO A 358 -13.85 10.34 -3.14
CA PRO A 358 -13.56 11.70 -2.73
C PRO A 358 -12.23 11.78 -1.98
N ASN A 359 -11.48 12.85 -2.23
CA ASN A 359 -10.47 13.35 -1.34
C ASN A 359 -11.17 14.11 -0.19
N ILE A 360 -11.65 13.37 0.81
CA ILE A 360 -12.40 13.95 1.93
C ILE A 360 -11.54 14.96 2.70
N ASN A 361 -12.18 15.85 3.44
CA ASN A 361 -11.54 16.88 4.27
C ASN A 361 -10.77 17.96 3.49
N LEU A 362 -10.87 17.99 2.15
CA LEU A 362 -10.35 19.05 1.30
C LEU A 362 -11.39 20.17 1.16
N GLU A 363 -11.22 21.23 1.95
CA GLU A 363 -12.09 22.40 1.96
C GLU A 363 -11.46 23.56 1.19
N ASN A 364 -10.16 23.80 1.42
CA ASN A 364 -9.40 24.90 0.81
C ASN A 364 -8.07 24.37 0.29
N PRO A 365 -7.93 24.01 -1.00
CA PRO A 365 -6.65 23.59 -1.55
C PRO A 365 -5.62 24.72 -1.46
N ASP A 366 -4.35 24.38 -1.19
CA ASP A 366 -3.27 25.38 -1.27
C ASP A 366 -3.06 25.90 -2.71
N GLU A 367 -2.30 26.99 -2.86
CA GLU A 367 -2.11 27.69 -4.15
C GLU A 367 -1.59 26.78 -5.28
N VAL A 368 -0.73 25.82 -4.95
CA VAL A 368 -0.18 24.89 -5.94
C VAL A 368 -1.22 23.83 -6.28
N SER A 369 -1.83 23.26 -5.25
CA SER A 369 -2.81 22.17 -5.36
C SER A 369 -4.10 22.62 -6.05
N ALA A 370 -4.47 23.91 -5.94
CA ALA A 370 -5.61 24.50 -6.63
C ALA A 370 -5.49 24.50 -8.17
N LYS A 371 -4.29 24.24 -8.71
CA LYS A 371 -4.05 24.08 -10.16
C LYS A 371 -4.36 22.68 -10.66
N LEU A 372 -4.61 21.72 -9.77
CA LEU A 372 -4.90 20.33 -10.08
C LEU A 372 -6.42 20.10 -10.12
N ASN A 373 -6.86 19.12 -10.91
CA ASN A 373 -8.24 18.66 -10.93
C ASN A 373 -8.50 17.67 -9.78
N LEU A 374 -8.71 18.20 -8.57
CA LEU A 374 -8.91 17.41 -7.36
C LEU A 374 -10.36 16.94 -7.19
N ALA A 375 -10.59 15.65 -6.97
CA ALA A 375 -11.91 15.07 -6.69
C ALA A 375 -12.32 15.31 -5.24
N ASN A 376 -13.01 16.42 -4.94
CA ASN A 376 -13.49 16.73 -3.57
C ASN A 376 -14.80 16.02 -3.17
N LYS A 377 -15.44 15.32 -4.12
CA LYS A 377 -16.64 14.50 -3.93
C LYS A 377 -16.53 13.25 -4.79
N THR A 378 -17.32 12.23 -4.47
CA THR A 378 -17.42 11.04 -5.31
C THR A 378 -17.89 11.42 -6.71
N ILE A 379 -17.22 10.88 -7.74
CA ILE A 379 -17.55 11.14 -9.14
C ILE A 379 -17.77 9.79 -9.83
N ASP A 380 -18.98 9.53 -10.31
CA ASP A 380 -19.26 8.40 -11.19
C ASP A 380 -18.58 8.66 -12.54
N LYS A 381 -17.53 7.91 -12.84
CA LYS A 381 -16.69 8.05 -14.04
C LYS A 381 -15.99 6.74 -14.34
N LYS A 382 -16.07 6.32 -15.60
CA LYS A 382 -15.24 5.23 -16.11
C LYS A 382 -13.76 5.63 -16.10
N ILE A 383 -12.91 4.75 -15.58
CA ILE A 383 -11.46 4.86 -15.63
C ILE A 383 -10.97 3.76 -16.57
N ASP A 384 -10.20 4.12 -17.60
CA ASP A 384 -9.56 3.16 -18.50
C ASP A 384 -8.07 3.01 -18.18
N VAL A 385 -7.40 4.08 -17.73
CA VAL A 385 -6.02 4.04 -17.26
C VAL A 385 -5.86 4.90 -16.01
N PHE A 386 -5.25 4.33 -14.98
CA PHE A 386 -4.83 5.10 -13.80
C PHE A 386 -3.33 5.02 -13.55
N LEU A 387 -2.83 6.04 -12.86
CA LEU A 387 -1.49 6.07 -12.29
C LEU A 387 -1.59 6.10 -10.76
N SER A 388 -0.73 5.34 -10.06
CA SER A 388 -0.62 5.35 -8.60
C SER A 388 0.80 5.75 -8.18
N ASN A 389 0.92 6.80 -7.40
CA ASN A 389 2.19 7.31 -6.88
C ASN A 389 2.49 6.79 -5.47
N SER A 390 3.77 6.54 -5.18
CA SER A 390 4.24 6.29 -3.82
C SER A 390 5.66 6.84 -3.64
N PHE A 391 5.83 7.80 -2.73
CA PHE A 391 7.10 8.47 -2.48
C PHE A 391 7.51 8.27 -1.02
N GLY A 392 8.65 7.62 -0.81
CA GLY A 392 9.13 7.25 0.52
C GLY A 392 10.21 8.18 1.05
N PHE A 393 10.38 8.17 2.37
CA PHE A 393 11.62 8.62 3.01
C PHE A 393 12.85 7.92 2.40
N GLY A 394 14.00 8.57 2.49
CA GLY A 394 15.19 8.27 1.70
C GLY A 394 15.09 8.74 0.25
N GLY A 395 13.96 9.35 -0.14
CA GLY A 395 13.71 9.86 -1.48
C GLY A 395 13.54 8.76 -2.51
N THR A 396 13.00 7.60 -2.13
CA THR A 396 12.68 6.50 -3.05
C THR A 396 11.30 6.71 -3.66
N ASN A 397 11.20 6.76 -4.98
CA ASN A 397 9.95 7.10 -5.66
C ASN A 397 9.52 5.96 -6.59
N SER A 398 8.23 5.65 -6.55
CA SER A 398 7.57 4.67 -7.40
C SER A 398 6.32 5.26 -8.05
N ALA A 399 6.11 4.97 -9.33
CA ALA A 399 4.89 5.25 -10.05
C ALA A 399 4.48 4.01 -10.87
N LEU A 400 3.24 3.55 -10.71
CA LEU A 400 2.68 2.41 -11.42
C LEU A 400 1.52 2.86 -12.32
N ILE A 401 1.44 2.31 -13.52
CA ILE A 401 0.33 2.54 -14.45
C ILE A 401 -0.39 1.22 -14.71
N VAL A 402 -1.69 1.24 -14.49
CA VAL A 402 -2.57 0.10 -14.72
C VAL A 402 -3.69 0.50 -15.67
N LYS A 403 -4.01 -0.41 -16.58
CA LYS A 403 -5.00 -0.22 -17.64
C LYS A 403 -6.10 -1.27 -17.52
N ASN A 404 -7.33 -0.84 -17.82
CA ASN A 404 -8.46 -1.74 -17.97
C ASN A 404 -8.30 -2.66 -19.20
N VAL A 405 -8.63 -3.94 -19.04
CA VAL A 405 -8.53 -4.97 -20.07
C VAL A 405 -9.84 -5.21 -20.82
N ASP A 406 -10.96 -4.62 -20.38
CA ASP A 406 -12.26 -4.75 -21.04
C ASP A 406 -12.24 -4.08 -22.43
N ARG A 407 -11.94 -4.87 -23.47
CA ARG A 407 -12.22 -4.62 -24.89
C ARG A 407 -12.59 -5.89 -25.63
#